data_AF-A0A5R2NC94-F1
#
_entry.id   AF-A0A5R2NC94-F1
#
_cell.length_a   1.000
_cell.length_b   1.000
_cell.length_c   1.000
_cell.angle_alpha   90.00
_cell.angle_beta   90.00
_cell.angle_gamma   90.00
#
_symmetry.space_group_name_H-M   'P 1'
#
loop_
_entity.id
_entity.type
_entity.pdbx_description
1 polymer ?
#
loop_
_entity_poly.entity_id
_entity_poly.type
_entity_poly.pdbx_seq_one_letter_code
_entity_poly.pdbx_strand_id
1 'polypeptide(L)'
;MRTNGRALEPLAFAYQLEEQEPAAGFASRLAALNGRSLRDLLRDMCIQQRSLDKGIASAVRAIATLGRADPEKLLKYTPVPKSGKLYEVADETFVRLAINRTYFRFCAHCVREDMDRYDGPLFSRPWLRLEWTLSHFRSCSRHEIYLTATKPIRTPFAPFDFSDTIRTLMPSLSQVADAAA
;
A
#
# COMPACT_ATOMS: atom_id res chain seq x y z
N MET A 1 4.81 -10.54 21.61
CA MET A 1 3.78 -11.38 20.98
C MET A 1 4.50 -12.59 20.40
N ARG A 2 4.40 -13.76 21.03
CA ARG A 2 5.12 -14.96 20.62
C ARG A 2 4.43 -15.56 19.39
N THR A 3 5.05 -15.45 18.22
CA THR A 3 4.83 -16.39 17.12
C THR A 3 5.47 -17.72 17.52
N ASN A 4 5.02 -18.85 16.95
CA ASN A 4 5.40 -20.23 17.33
C ASN A 4 6.90 -20.55 17.14
N GLY A 5 7.79 -19.93 17.91
CA GLY A 5 9.23 -20.22 17.98
C GLY A 5 10.04 -19.94 16.71
N ARG A 6 9.40 -19.70 15.56
CA ARG A 6 10.09 -19.44 14.28
C ARG A 6 10.28 -17.94 14.09
N ALA A 7 11.54 -17.53 13.91
CA ALA A 7 11.88 -16.19 13.48
C ALA A 7 11.23 -15.90 12.12
N LEU A 8 10.73 -14.68 11.95
CA LEU A 8 10.17 -14.22 10.70
C LEU A 8 11.35 -13.92 9.77
N GLU A 9 11.43 -14.62 8.64
CA GLU A 9 12.55 -14.48 7.70
C GLU A 9 12.11 -13.77 6.42
N PRO A 10 13.02 -13.09 5.72
CA PRO A 10 12.71 -12.48 4.44
C PRO A 10 12.17 -13.46 3.41
N LEU A 11 11.21 -13.02 2.60
CA LEU A 11 10.75 -13.78 1.45
C LEU A 11 11.81 -13.78 0.34
N ALA A 12 11.68 -14.74 -0.57
CA ALA A 12 12.57 -14.87 -1.72
C ALA A 12 12.40 -13.69 -2.69
N PHE A 13 11.14 -13.26 -2.91
CA PHE A 13 10.82 -12.17 -3.81
C PHE A 13 10.29 -10.96 -3.04
N ALA A 14 10.96 -9.83 -3.20
CA ALA A 14 10.55 -8.53 -2.68
C ALA A 14 11.11 -7.42 -3.57
N TYR A 15 10.33 -6.38 -3.78
CA TYR A 15 10.84 -5.14 -4.37
C TYR A 15 11.48 -4.27 -3.30
N GLN A 16 12.40 -3.39 -3.71
CA GLN A 16 12.92 -2.35 -2.83
C GLN A 16 11.78 -1.43 -2.37
N LEU A 17 11.78 -1.07 -1.08
CA LEU A 17 10.86 -0.08 -0.52
C LEU A 17 11.03 1.27 -1.24
N GLU A 18 9.95 1.81 -1.78
CA GLU A 18 9.97 3.12 -2.42
C GLU A 18 9.76 4.24 -1.39
N GLU A 19 10.21 5.44 -1.73
CA GLU A 19 10.05 6.61 -0.88
C GLU A 19 8.56 6.94 -0.67
N GLN A 20 8.18 7.25 0.57
CA GLN A 20 6.79 7.56 0.92
C GLN A 20 5.80 6.42 0.66
N GLU A 21 6.25 5.17 0.60
CA GLU A 21 5.36 4.01 0.50
C GLU A 21 4.82 3.59 1.88
N PRO A 22 3.49 3.55 2.08
CA PRO A 22 2.89 3.05 3.31
C PRO A 22 2.91 1.51 3.41
N ALA A 23 2.93 0.97 4.63
CA ALA A 23 2.95 -0.47 4.89
C ALA A 23 1.83 -1.27 4.21
N ALA A 24 0.63 -0.70 4.07
CA ALA A 24 -0.48 -1.37 3.40
C ALA A 24 -0.20 -1.61 1.90
N GLY A 25 0.41 -0.62 1.22
CA GLY A 25 0.83 -0.75 -0.16
C GLY A 25 1.96 -1.74 -0.34
N PHE A 26 2.99 -1.59 0.49
CA PHE A 26 4.17 -2.47 0.44
C PHE A 26 3.80 -3.93 0.69
N ALA A 27 2.97 -4.21 1.71
CA ALA A 27 2.49 -5.55 2.00
C ALA A 27 1.65 -6.12 0.85
N SER A 28 0.80 -5.30 0.22
CA SER A 28 -0.02 -5.71 -0.91
C SER A 28 0.84 -6.13 -2.11
N ARG A 29 1.82 -5.32 -2.52
CA ARG A 29 2.68 -5.68 -3.64
C ARG A 29 3.65 -6.82 -3.33
N LEU A 30 4.06 -6.96 -2.07
CA LEU A 30 4.81 -8.12 -1.61
C LEU A 30 4.00 -9.41 -1.73
N ALA A 31 2.73 -9.41 -1.31
CA ALA A 31 1.84 -10.56 -1.46
C ALA A 31 1.62 -10.91 -2.94
N ALA A 32 1.32 -9.89 -3.75
CA ALA A 32 1.08 -10.03 -5.18
C ALA A 32 2.29 -10.63 -5.92
N LEU A 33 3.50 -10.16 -5.62
CA LEU A 33 4.74 -10.68 -6.20
C LEU A 33 4.98 -12.15 -5.83
N ASN A 34 4.59 -12.55 -4.61
CA ASN A 34 4.70 -13.93 -4.13
C ASN A 34 3.47 -14.79 -4.48
N GLY A 35 2.60 -14.35 -5.39
CA GLY A 35 1.46 -15.13 -5.89
C GLY A 35 0.38 -15.39 -4.84
N ARG A 36 0.29 -14.56 -3.80
CA ARG A 36 -0.72 -14.67 -2.73
C ARG A 36 -1.63 -13.45 -2.71
N SER A 37 -2.86 -13.63 -2.20
CA SER A 37 -3.66 -12.48 -1.77
C SER A 37 -3.02 -11.84 -0.54
N LEU A 38 -3.24 -10.54 -0.31
CA LEU A 38 -2.76 -9.89 0.91
C LEU A 38 -3.30 -10.60 2.16
N ARG A 39 -4.57 -11.03 2.14
CA ARG A 39 -5.20 -11.75 3.25
C ARG A 39 -4.45 -13.04 3.58
N ASP A 40 -4.13 -13.84 2.56
CA ASP A 40 -3.49 -15.14 2.77
C ASP A 40 -2.04 -14.97 3.20
N LEU A 41 -1.29 -14.03 2.61
CA LEU A 41 0.07 -13.72 3.08
C LEU A 41 0.09 -13.35 4.57
N LEU A 42 -0.80 -12.43 4.99
CA LEU A 42 -0.87 -12.01 6.39
C LEU A 42 -1.23 -13.18 7.32
N ARG A 43 -2.15 -14.04 6.90
CA ARG A 43 -2.52 -15.25 7.66
C ARG A 43 -1.35 -16.21 7.79
N ASP A 44 -0.69 -16.54 6.68
CA ASP A 44 0.42 -17.49 6.63
C ASP A 44 1.61 -17.01 7.47
N MET A 45 1.82 -15.69 7.53
CA MET A 45 2.90 -15.06 8.31
C MET A 45 2.48 -14.69 9.74
N CYS A 46 1.28 -15.08 10.19
CA CYS A 46 0.74 -14.77 11.51
C CYS A 46 0.69 -13.26 11.83
N ILE A 47 0.52 -12.42 10.81
CA ILE A 47 0.38 -10.97 10.94
C ILE A 47 -1.11 -10.63 10.99
N GLN A 48 -1.54 -10.01 12.09
CA GLN A 48 -2.93 -9.59 12.22
C GLN A 48 -3.22 -8.43 11.26
N GLN A 49 -4.15 -8.65 10.33
CA GLN A 49 -4.58 -7.63 9.36
C GLN A 49 -4.96 -6.31 10.03
N ARG A 50 -5.78 -6.36 11.09
CA ARG A 50 -6.19 -5.16 11.83
C ARG A 50 -5.01 -4.39 12.44
N SER A 51 -3.92 -5.08 12.76
CA SER A 51 -2.71 -4.46 13.29
C SER A 51 -1.93 -3.75 12.18
N LEU A 52 -1.87 -4.33 10.98
CA LEU A 52 -1.32 -3.65 9.79
C LEU A 52 -2.18 -2.44 9.39
N ASP A 53 -3.51 -2.59 9.33
CA ASP A 53 -4.47 -1.51 9.00
C ASP A 53 -4.40 -0.31 9.97
N LYS A 54 -3.95 -0.57 11.20
CA LYS A 54 -3.76 0.44 12.25
C LYS A 54 -2.31 0.94 12.34
N GLY A 55 -1.41 0.50 11.46
CA GLY A 55 0.00 0.88 11.52
C GLY A 55 0.68 0.47 12.82
N ILE A 56 0.24 -0.61 13.47
CA ILE A 56 0.86 -1.10 14.70
C ILE A 56 2.30 -1.50 14.41
N ALA A 57 3.25 -0.95 15.17
CA ALA A 57 4.66 -1.04 14.85
C ALA A 57 5.18 -2.47 14.69
N SER A 58 4.70 -3.42 15.49
CA SER A 58 5.09 -4.84 15.37
C SER A 58 4.64 -5.47 14.04
N ALA A 59 3.46 -5.13 13.54
CA ALA A 59 2.96 -5.62 12.26
C ALA A 59 3.72 -4.98 11.09
N VAL A 60 4.00 -3.68 11.16
CA VAL A 60 4.79 -2.96 10.14
C VAL A 60 6.21 -3.50 10.08
N ARG A 61 6.86 -3.73 11.24
CA ARG A 61 8.20 -4.33 11.30
C ARG A 61 8.22 -5.74 10.74
N ALA A 62 7.20 -6.56 10.98
CA ALA A 62 7.10 -7.89 10.39
C ALA A 62 7.03 -7.83 8.86
N ILE A 63 6.22 -6.91 8.30
CA ILE A 63 6.17 -6.67 6.86
C ILE A 63 7.54 -6.19 6.32
N ALA A 64 8.21 -5.28 7.04
CA ALA A 64 9.53 -4.81 6.65
C ALA A 64 10.55 -5.97 6.60
N THR A 65 10.54 -6.87 7.60
CA THR A 65 11.36 -8.07 7.61
C THR A 65 11.09 -8.98 6.41
N LEU A 66 9.81 -9.28 6.12
CA LEU A 66 9.45 -10.11 4.96
C LEU A 66 9.93 -9.52 3.63
N GLY A 67 9.85 -8.20 3.50
CA GLY A 67 10.20 -7.47 2.28
C GLY A 67 11.64 -6.96 2.20
N ARG A 68 12.52 -7.29 3.15
CA ARG A 68 13.90 -6.76 3.24
C ARG A 68 13.96 -5.23 3.24
N ALA A 69 12.96 -4.59 3.83
CA ALA A 69 12.82 -3.14 3.86
C ALA A 69 13.34 -2.56 5.18
N ASP A 70 13.71 -1.28 5.14
CA ASP A 70 14.00 -0.49 6.33
C ASP A 70 12.71 -0.27 7.13
N PRO A 71 12.60 -0.80 8.36
CA PRO A 71 11.38 -0.67 9.16
C PRO A 71 11.09 0.77 9.57
N GLU A 72 12.11 1.62 9.77
CA GLU A 72 11.90 3.00 10.22
C GLU A 72 11.33 3.85 9.09
N LYS A 73 11.82 3.65 7.86
CA LYS A 73 11.22 4.29 6.67
C LYS A 73 9.78 3.85 6.47
N LEU A 74 9.49 2.55 6.59
CA LEU A 74 8.14 2.04 6.42
C LEU A 74 7.19 2.56 7.52
N LEU A 75 7.66 2.63 8.76
CA LEU A 75 6.91 3.20 9.89
C LEU A 75 6.61 4.68 9.66
N LYS A 76 7.61 5.47 9.25
CA LYS A 76 7.47 6.92 9.04
C LYS A 76 6.30 7.26 8.11
N TYR A 77 6.11 6.50 7.04
CA TYR A 77 5.09 6.79 6.02
C TYR A 77 3.81 5.97 6.17
N THR A 78 3.67 5.20 7.25
CA THR A 78 2.44 4.45 7.54
C THR A 78 1.54 5.24 8.48
N PRO A 79 0.30 5.59 8.09
CA PRO A 79 -0.63 6.25 8.98
C PRO A 79 -0.97 5.47 10.24
N VAL A 80 -0.76 6.09 11.41
CA VAL A 80 -1.06 5.51 12.72
C VAL A 80 -2.18 6.31 13.39
N PRO A 81 -3.30 5.68 13.82
CA PRO A 81 -4.34 6.37 14.56
C PRO A 81 -3.84 6.80 15.94
N LYS A 82 -4.16 8.03 16.33
CA LYS A 82 -3.94 8.60 17.66
C LYS A 82 -5.28 8.83 18.36
N SER A 83 -5.23 9.38 19.58
CA SER A 83 -6.42 9.81 20.32
C SER A 83 -7.20 10.89 19.54
N GLY A 84 -8.47 11.09 19.87
CA GLY A 84 -9.24 12.22 19.32
C GLY A 84 -9.58 12.15 17.83
N LYS A 85 -9.61 10.95 17.21
CA LYS A 85 -9.84 10.78 15.76
C LYS A 85 -8.74 11.44 14.89
N LEU A 86 -7.53 11.50 15.40
CA LEU A 86 -6.34 11.97 14.68
C LEU A 86 -5.52 10.79 14.17
N TYR A 87 -4.64 11.09 13.21
CA TYR A 87 -3.63 10.20 12.66
C TYR A 87 -2.31 10.94 12.63
N GLU A 88 -1.23 10.19 12.82
CA GLU A 88 0.13 10.65 12.62
C GLU A 88 0.72 9.93 11.42
N VAL A 89 1.36 10.68 10.52
CA VAL A 89 2.13 10.14 9.40
C VAL A 89 3.14 11.18 8.92
N ALA A 90 4.34 10.74 8.58
CA ALA A 90 5.42 11.60 8.10
C ALA A 90 5.71 12.81 9.01
N ASP A 91 5.69 12.58 10.33
CA ASP A 91 5.89 13.61 11.37
C ASP A 91 4.77 14.67 11.44
N GLU A 92 3.67 14.47 10.72
CA GLU A 92 2.52 15.38 10.61
C GLU A 92 1.24 14.77 11.23
N THR A 93 0.33 15.65 11.66
CA THR A 93 -0.95 15.25 12.25
C THR A 93 -2.13 15.55 11.33
N PHE A 94 -2.95 14.53 11.07
CA PHE A 94 -4.11 14.62 10.20
C PHE A 94 -5.40 14.22 10.93
N VAL A 95 -6.51 14.87 10.58
CA VAL A 95 -7.84 14.39 10.98
C VAL A 95 -8.18 13.07 10.29
N ARG A 96 -8.96 12.21 10.92
CA ARG A 96 -9.34 10.88 10.37
C ARG A 96 -9.86 10.91 8.93
N LEU A 97 -10.61 11.95 8.56
CA LEU A 97 -11.20 12.06 7.22
C LEU A 97 -10.18 12.50 6.15
N ALA A 98 -9.00 12.97 6.58
CA ALA A 98 -7.94 13.33 5.67
C ALA A 98 -7.15 12.12 5.14
N ILE A 99 -7.34 10.93 5.72
CA ILE A 99 -6.66 9.70 5.29
C ILE A 99 -7.69 8.71 4.73
N ASN A 100 -7.59 8.46 3.44
CA ASN A 100 -8.39 7.48 2.73
C ASN A 100 -7.79 6.09 2.97
N ARG A 101 -8.42 5.34 3.87
CA ARG A 101 -7.98 3.98 4.24
C ARG A 101 -8.75 2.87 3.54
N THR A 102 -9.73 3.27 2.76
CA THR A 102 -10.65 2.35 2.12
C THR A 102 -10.39 2.42 0.61
N TYR A 103 -10.29 3.60 0.03
CA TYR A 103 -9.96 3.78 -1.38
C TYR A 103 -8.68 4.60 -1.48
N PHE A 104 -8.13 4.68 -2.68
CA PHE A 104 -7.00 5.55 -2.99
C PHE A 104 -7.30 6.33 -4.28
N ARG A 105 -6.59 7.43 -4.46
CA ARG A 105 -6.50 8.08 -5.76
C ARG A 105 -5.20 7.66 -6.43
N PHE A 106 -5.09 7.70 -7.74
CA PHE A 106 -3.84 7.36 -8.41
C PHE A 106 -3.65 8.14 -9.69
N CYS A 107 -2.41 8.24 -10.11
CA CYS A 107 -2.03 8.72 -11.43
C CYS A 107 -1.84 7.52 -12.34
N ALA A 108 -2.60 7.44 -13.44
CA ALA A 108 -2.49 6.32 -14.38
C ALA A 108 -1.14 6.28 -15.11
N HIS A 109 -0.53 7.45 -15.37
CA HIS A 109 0.83 7.52 -15.92
C HIS A 109 1.88 6.97 -14.94
N CYS A 110 1.84 7.35 -13.65
CA CYS A 110 2.72 6.76 -12.63
C CYS A 110 2.56 5.24 -12.55
N VAL A 111 1.33 4.72 -12.58
CA VAL A 111 1.09 3.27 -12.54
C VAL A 111 1.71 2.58 -13.76
N ARG A 112 1.60 3.16 -14.96
CA ARG A 112 2.21 2.62 -16.18
C ARG A 112 3.75 2.64 -16.11
N GLU A 113 4.33 3.76 -15.67
CA GLU A 113 5.78 3.85 -15.47
C GLU A 113 6.28 2.82 -14.46
N ASP A 114 5.56 2.60 -13.36
CA ASP A 114 5.92 1.58 -12.39
C ASP A 114 5.83 0.16 -13.01
N MET A 115 4.85 -0.09 -13.88
CA MET A 115 4.75 -1.35 -14.62
C MET A 115 5.94 -1.58 -15.55
N ASP A 116 6.50 -0.53 -16.12
CA ASP A 116 7.66 -0.65 -17.02
C ASP A 116 9.00 -0.71 -16.24
N ARG A 117 9.03 -0.25 -14.98
CA ARG A 117 10.25 -0.15 -14.15
C ARG A 117 10.66 -1.45 -13.47
N TYR A 118 9.71 -2.30 -13.05
CA TYR A 118 10.02 -3.52 -12.29
C TYR A 118 9.69 -4.80 -13.06
N ASP A 119 10.41 -5.88 -12.74
CA ASP A 119 10.09 -7.22 -13.24
C ASP A 119 8.98 -7.90 -12.42
N GLY A 120 8.48 -9.05 -12.91
CA GLY A 120 7.45 -9.85 -12.23
C GLY A 120 6.02 -9.58 -12.73
N PRO A 121 4.97 -10.03 -12.04
CA PRO A 121 3.59 -9.82 -12.49
C PRO A 121 3.22 -8.33 -12.62
N LEU A 122 2.60 -7.90 -13.72
CA LEU A 122 2.33 -6.48 -13.99
C LEU A 122 1.58 -5.76 -12.84
N PHE A 123 0.64 -6.42 -12.19
CA PHE A 123 -0.15 -5.84 -11.09
C PHE A 123 0.63 -5.72 -9.75
N SER A 124 1.77 -6.40 -9.59
CA SER A 124 2.60 -6.27 -8.38
C SER A 124 3.64 -5.15 -8.49
N ARG A 125 3.91 -4.66 -9.70
CA ARG A 125 4.98 -3.67 -9.95
C ARG A 125 4.64 -2.28 -9.40
N PRO A 126 3.41 -1.75 -9.58
CA PRO A 126 3.02 -0.48 -9.00
C PRO A 126 3.08 -0.52 -7.48
N TRP A 127 3.29 0.66 -6.88
CA TRP A 127 3.34 0.82 -5.44
C TRP A 127 2.44 1.98 -5.00
N LEU A 128 1.93 1.87 -3.77
CA LEU A 128 1.04 2.88 -3.20
C LEU A 128 1.87 4.05 -2.69
N ARG A 129 1.62 5.23 -3.23
CA ARG A 129 2.22 6.48 -2.72
C ARG A 129 1.41 7.01 -1.52
N LEU A 130 2.06 7.58 -0.51
CA LEU A 130 1.34 8.18 0.63
C LEU A 130 0.36 9.27 0.16
N GLU A 131 0.77 10.14 -0.76
CA GLU A 131 -0.06 11.18 -1.37
C GLU A 131 -1.40 10.66 -1.91
N TRP A 132 -1.44 9.44 -2.43
CA TRP A 132 -2.63 8.80 -3.00
C TRP A 132 -3.68 8.43 -1.95
N THR A 133 -3.24 8.32 -0.69
CA THR A 133 -4.11 8.05 0.46
C THR A 133 -4.57 9.35 1.12
N LEU A 134 -3.89 10.47 0.93
CA LEU A 134 -4.20 11.73 1.59
C LEU A 134 -5.26 12.52 0.81
N SER A 135 -6.30 13.00 1.50
CA SER A 135 -7.42 13.70 0.88
C SER A 135 -7.07 15.09 0.38
N HIS A 136 -5.92 15.66 0.71
CA HIS A 136 -5.53 17.00 0.25
C HIS A 136 -4.89 16.96 -1.13
N PHE A 137 -4.28 15.84 -1.51
CA PHE A 137 -3.69 15.64 -2.83
C PHE A 137 -4.79 15.27 -3.83
N ARG A 138 -4.87 16.07 -4.90
CA ARG A 138 -5.88 15.96 -5.96
C ARG A 138 -5.27 15.85 -7.35
N SER A 139 -4.02 16.26 -7.50
CA SER A 139 -3.25 16.16 -8.73
C SER A 139 -1.96 15.39 -8.49
N CYS A 140 -1.42 14.79 -9.56
CA CYS A 140 -0.10 14.23 -9.56
C CYS A 140 0.94 15.34 -9.71
N SER A 141 1.94 15.39 -8.85
CA SER A 141 3.04 16.36 -8.95
C SER A 141 4.00 16.08 -10.11
N ARG A 142 4.03 14.84 -10.64
CA ARG A 142 4.93 14.42 -11.72
C ARG A 142 4.34 14.62 -13.11
N HIS A 143 3.05 14.34 -13.25
CA HIS A 143 2.34 14.37 -14.54
C HIS A 143 1.32 15.51 -14.64
N GLU A 144 1.14 16.29 -13.57
CA GLU A 144 0.28 17.49 -13.51
C GLU A 144 -1.21 17.26 -13.83
N ILE A 145 -1.66 16.00 -13.78
CA ILE A 145 -3.06 15.60 -14.01
C ILE A 145 -3.83 15.36 -12.72
N TYR A 146 -5.16 15.40 -12.78
CA TYR A 146 -6.01 14.99 -11.66
C TYR A 146 -5.86 13.50 -11.34
N LEU A 147 -5.78 13.17 -10.05
CA LEU A 147 -5.73 11.80 -9.59
C LEU A 147 -7.11 11.15 -9.70
N THR A 148 -7.17 9.97 -10.30
CA THR A 148 -8.40 9.18 -10.43
C THR A 148 -8.68 8.43 -9.13
N ALA A 149 -9.90 8.54 -8.60
CA ALA A 149 -10.31 7.82 -7.39
C ALA A 149 -10.77 6.39 -7.72
N THR A 150 -10.26 5.41 -6.98
CA THR A 150 -10.74 4.03 -7.08
C THR A 150 -12.10 3.83 -6.41
N LYS A 151 -12.88 2.88 -6.92
CA LYS A 151 -14.17 2.47 -6.36
C LYS A 151 -14.17 0.96 -6.03
N PRO A 152 -13.28 0.48 -5.14
CA PRO A 152 -13.19 -0.95 -4.86
C PRO A 152 -14.45 -1.44 -4.15
N ILE A 153 -14.92 -2.63 -4.53
CA ILE A 153 -16.04 -3.30 -3.87
C ILE A 153 -15.63 -3.61 -2.43
N ARG A 154 -16.48 -3.23 -1.48
CA ARG A 154 -16.22 -3.39 -0.06
C ARG A 154 -16.67 -4.76 0.41
N THR A 155 -15.71 -5.60 0.79
CA THR A 155 -15.99 -6.75 1.63
C THR A 155 -15.67 -6.38 3.08
N PRO A 156 -16.62 -6.52 4.02
CA PRO A 156 -16.37 -6.28 5.44
C PRO A 156 -15.14 -7.05 5.93
N PHE A 157 -14.28 -6.37 6.68
CA PHE A 157 -13.04 -6.93 7.25
C PHE A 157 -12.02 -7.45 6.21
N ALA A 158 -12.19 -7.17 4.91
CA ALA A 158 -11.15 -7.43 3.93
C ALA A 158 -9.99 -6.43 4.07
N PRO A 159 -8.75 -6.88 3.82
CA PRO A 159 -7.62 -5.97 3.84
C PRO A 159 -7.75 -4.97 2.69
N PHE A 160 -7.15 -3.79 2.89
CA PHE A 160 -6.95 -2.86 1.80
C PHE A 160 -5.85 -3.39 0.87
N ASP A 161 -6.24 -4.03 -0.24
CA ASP A 161 -5.33 -4.64 -1.20
C ASP A 161 -5.16 -3.75 -2.45
N PHE A 162 -4.07 -2.99 -2.45
CA PHE A 162 -3.72 -2.05 -3.52
C PHE A 162 -3.48 -2.76 -4.86
N SER A 163 -2.62 -3.77 -4.87
CA SER A 163 -2.21 -4.53 -6.06
C SER A 163 -3.37 -5.30 -6.67
N ASP A 164 -4.28 -5.84 -5.86
CA ASP A 164 -5.50 -6.47 -6.38
C ASP A 164 -6.47 -5.44 -6.99
N THR A 165 -6.57 -4.25 -6.40
CA THR A 165 -7.31 -3.15 -7.00
C THR A 165 -6.69 -2.72 -8.34
N ILE A 166 -5.37 -2.59 -8.41
CA ILE A 166 -4.65 -2.30 -9.67
C ILE A 166 -4.90 -3.38 -10.71
N ARG A 167 -4.81 -4.67 -10.33
CA ARG A 167 -5.10 -5.81 -11.21
C ARG A 167 -6.47 -5.66 -11.88
N THR A 168 -7.49 -5.25 -11.11
CA THR A 168 -8.86 -5.05 -11.62
C THR A 168 -8.95 -3.86 -12.58
N LEU A 169 -8.12 -2.83 -12.40
CA LEU A 169 -8.09 -1.62 -13.23
C LEU A 169 -7.24 -1.76 -14.49
N MET A 170 -6.35 -2.75 -14.56
CA MET A 170 -5.43 -2.93 -15.69
C MET A 170 -6.11 -2.88 -17.07
N PRO A 171 -7.26 -3.53 -17.32
CA PRO A 171 -7.88 -3.52 -18.65
C PRO A 171 -8.29 -2.13 -19.14
N SER A 172 -8.59 -1.20 -18.22
CA SER A 172 -9.01 0.17 -18.53
C SER A 172 -7.94 1.22 -18.27
N LEU A 173 -6.74 0.83 -17.82
CA LEU A 173 -5.71 1.77 -17.37
C LEU A 173 -5.26 2.74 -18.47
N SER A 174 -5.13 2.27 -19.72
CA SER A 174 -4.80 3.14 -20.86
C SER A 174 -5.87 4.19 -21.10
N GLN A 175 -7.15 3.79 -21.08
CA GLN A 175 -8.27 4.73 -21.23
C GLN A 175 -8.33 5.75 -20.10
N VAL A 176 -8.03 5.33 -18.86
CA VAL A 176 -7.97 6.24 -17.70
C VAL A 176 -6.80 7.22 -17.84
N ALA A 177 -5.66 6.79 -18.38
CA ALA A 177 -4.54 7.67 -18.65
C ALA A 177 -4.88 8.71 -19.72
N ASP A 178 -5.48 8.28 -20.83
CA ASP A 178 -5.79 9.17 -21.95
C ASP A 178 -6.92 10.16 -21.62
N ALA A 179 -7.83 9.80 -20.70
CA ALA A 179 -8.92 10.66 -20.24
C ALA A 179 -8.51 11.66 -19.15
N ALA A 180 -7.34 11.47 -18.54
CA ALA A 180 -6.80 12.38 -17.54
C ALA A 180 -5.97 13.47 -18.25
N ALA A 181 -6.66 14.40 -18.91
CA ALA A 181 -6.09 15.61 -19.51
C ALA A 181 -6.50 16.86 -18.72
#